data_AF-A0A7V3H3M4-F1
#
_entry.id   AF-A0A7V3H3M4-F1
#
_cell.length_a   1.000
_cell.length_b   1.000
_cell.length_c   1.000
_cell.angle_alpha   90.00
_cell.angle_beta   90.00
_cell.angle_gamma   90.00
#
_symmetry.space_group_name_H-M   'P 1'
#
loop_
_entity.id
_entity.type
_entity.pdbx_description
1 polymer ?
#
loop_
_entity_poly.entity_id
_entity_poly.type
_entity_poly.pdbx_seq_one_letter_code
_entity_poly.pdbx_strand_id
1 'polypeptide(L)'
;MGAAREKVMLLRRICKGPWIVLLPLDALKLYLVLLADAAGIGTEHAIAVPTVQRALGRKISVAQILNLGKTLEGDGLAAIRAAPGHPPSHRRARQPLRLYYRILRPDA
;
A
#
# COMPACT_ATOMS: atom_id res chain seq x y z
N MET A 1 15.84 -6.19 14.99
CA MET A 1 14.45 -6.06 15.53
C MET A 1 13.52 -6.86 14.64
N GLY A 2 12.56 -7.61 15.19
CA GLY A 2 11.65 -8.43 14.37
C GLY A 2 10.59 -7.59 13.66
N ALA A 3 10.27 -7.92 12.40
CA ALA A 3 9.33 -7.19 11.54
C ALA A 3 7.96 -6.93 12.22
N ALA A 4 7.47 -7.88 13.03
CA ALA A 4 6.23 -7.72 13.78
C ALA A 4 6.26 -6.56 14.79
N ARG A 5 7.37 -6.35 15.50
CA ARG A 5 7.51 -5.23 16.44
C ARG A 5 7.54 -3.89 15.71
N GLU A 6 8.22 -3.83 14.56
CA GLU A 6 8.31 -2.62 13.73
C GLU A 6 6.95 -2.22 13.17
N LYS A 7 6.15 -3.18 12.68
CA LYS A 7 4.76 -2.95 12.27
C LYS A 7 3.90 -2.39 13.39
N VAL A 8 3.98 -2.95 14.60
CA VAL A 8 3.21 -2.47 15.77
C VAL A 8 3.61 -1.06 16.16
N MET A 9 4.90 -0.71 16.07
CA MET A 9 5.36 0.66 16.33
C MET A 9 4.80 1.64 15.29
N LEU A 10 4.84 1.31 14.00
CA LEU A 10 4.26 2.13 12.94
C LEU A 10 2.75 2.30 13.11
N LEU A 11 2.03 1.22 13.41
CA LEU A 11 0.60 1.26 13.68
C LEU A 11 0.27 2.20 14.85
N ARG A 12 1.00 2.07 15.97
CA ARG A 12 0.84 2.96 17.13
C ARG A 12 1.10 4.42 16.77
N ARG A 13 2.09 4.68 15.93
CA ARG A 13 2.44 6.03 15.50
C ARG A 13 1.34 6.66 14.64
N ILE A 14 0.70 5.88 13.78
CA ILE A 14 -0.43 6.34 12.96
C ILE A 14 -1.66 6.59 13.82
N CYS A 15 -1.98 5.66 14.73
CA CYS A 15 -3.13 5.82 15.62
C CYS A 15 -2.99 6.99 16.61
N LYS A 16 -1.76 7.34 17.00
CA LYS A 16 -1.47 8.46 17.92
C LYS A 16 -1.06 9.75 17.20
N GLY A 17 -0.79 9.67 15.91
CA GLY A 17 -0.27 10.77 15.10
C GLY A 17 -1.39 11.51 14.36
N PRO A 18 -1.05 12.62 13.69
CA PRO A 18 -2.02 13.43 12.97
C PRO A 18 -2.60 12.71 11.75
N TRP A 19 -1.93 11.67 11.24
CA TRP A 19 -2.36 10.89 10.07
C TRP A 19 -3.73 10.22 10.22
N ILE A 20 -4.17 9.86 11.43
CA ILE A 20 -5.50 9.27 11.62
C ILE A 20 -6.63 10.28 11.34
N VAL A 21 -6.34 11.57 11.47
CA VAL A 21 -7.31 12.66 11.23
C VAL A 21 -7.10 13.29 9.85
N LEU A 22 -5.85 13.40 9.40
CA LEU A 22 -5.49 14.08 8.15
C LEU A 22 -5.64 13.21 6.90
N LEU A 23 -5.43 11.89 7.00
CA LEU A 23 -5.53 11.03 5.84
C LEU A 23 -6.99 10.75 5.46
N PRO A 24 -7.31 10.74 4.15
CA PRO A 24 -8.55 10.16 3.67
C PRO A 24 -8.69 8.72 4.18
N LEU A 25 -9.89 8.33 4.61
CA LEU A 25 -10.16 6.99 5.14
C LEU A 25 -9.68 5.88 4.20
N ASP A 26 -9.83 6.07 2.89
CA ASP A 26 -9.37 5.10 1.88
C ASP A 26 -7.84 4.98 1.81
N ALA A 27 -7.10 6.08 2.01
CA ALA A 27 -5.64 6.06 2.07
C ALA A 27 -5.17 5.37 3.36
N LEU A 28 -5.82 5.65 4.49
CA LEU A 28 -5.53 4.97 5.75
C LEU A 28 -5.79 3.45 5.65
N LYS A 29 -6.93 3.05 5.10
CA LYS A 29 -7.25 1.63 4.86
C LYS A 29 -6.21 0.98 3.95
N LEU A 30 -5.86 1.64 2.84
CA LEU A 30 -4.84 1.16 1.93
C LEU A 30 -3.51 0.93 2.67
N TYR A 31 -3.06 1.92 3.45
CA TYR A 31 -1.84 1.79 4.24
C TYR A 31 -1.90 0.60 5.22
N LEU A 32 -3.00 0.42 5.96
CA LEU A 32 -3.14 -0.69 6.91
C LEU A 32 -3.07 -2.05 6.21
N VAL A 33 -3.64 -2.17 5.01
CA VAL A 33 -3.57 -3.39 4.19
C VAL A 33 -2.13 -3.67 3.77
N LEU A 34 -1.41 -2.66 3.29
CA LEU A 34 0.00 -2.79 2.92
C LEU A 34 0.87 -3.15 4.12
N LEU A 35 0.62 -2.53 5.28
CA LEU A 35 1.35 -2.83 6.52
C LEU A 35 1.08 -4.26 6.99
N ALA A 36 -0.17 -4.74 6.88
CA ALA A 36 -0.53 -6.10 7.23
C ALA A 36 0.17 -7.12 6.30
N ASP A 37 0.17 -6.86 4.98
CA ASP A 37 0.75 -7.71 3.95
C ASP A 37 2.29 -7.75 3.97
N ALA A 38 2.96 -6.62 4.25
CA ALA A 38 4.41 -6.50 4.09
C ALA A 38 5.21 -7.51 4.94
N ALA A 39 6.11 -8.30 4.36
CA ALA A 39 6.97 -9.18 5.17
C ALA A 39 8.01 -8.39 6.00
N GLY A 40 8.31 -7.14 5.61
CA GLY A 40 9.25 -6.25 6.27
C GLY A 40 9.07 -4.79 5.87
N ILE A 41 9.61 -3.88 6.67
CA ILE A 41 9.53 -2.43 6.43
C ILE A 41 10.75 -1.98 5.61
N GLY A 42 10.56 -1.06 4.67
CA GLY A 42 11.64 -0.56 3.82
C GLY A 42 12.07 -1.52 2.70
N THR A 43 11.43 -2.68 2.56
CA THR A 43 11.61 -3.57 1.40
C THR A 43 10.45 -3.43 0.43
N GLU A 44 10.71 -3.75 -0.84
CA GLU A 44 9.66 -3.76 -1.86
C GLU A 44 8.87 -5.07 -1.80
N HIS A 45 7.55 -4.95 -1.86
CA HIS A 45 6.59 -6.05 -1.83
C HIS A 45 5.63 -5.91 -3.00
N ALA A 46 4.93 -7.00 -3.33
CA ALA A 46 3.92 -7.00 -4.38
C ALA A 46 2.57 -7.43 -3.81
N ILE A 47 1.53 -6.62 -4.06
CA ILE A 47 0.15 -6.93 -3.70
C ILE A 47 -0.73 -7.03 -4.94
N ALA A 48 -1.65 -7.99 -4.94
CA ALA A 48 -2.61 -8.14 -6.02
C ALA A 48 -3.69 -7.05 -5.91
N VAL A 49 -4.03 -6.40 -7.02
CA VAL A 49 -5.11 -5.39 -7.09
C VAL A 49 -6.45 -5.91 -6.52
N PRO A 50 -6.89 -7.16 -6.81
CA PRO A 50 -8.09 -7.70 -6.21
C PRO A 50 -8.05 -7.77 -4.68
N THR A 51 -6.89 -7.97 -4.07
CA THR A 51 -6.72 -7.94 -2.61
C THR A 51 -6.98 -6.54 -2.06
N VAL A 52 -6.42 -5.51 -2.70
CA VAL A 52 -6.66 -4.11 -2.35
C VAL A 52 -8.13 -3.74 -2.50
N GLN A 53 -8.76 -4.13 -3.62
CA GLN A 53 -10.18 -3.88 -3.87
C GLN A 53 -11.09 -4.53 -2.82
N ARG A 54 -10.81 -5.79 -2.44
CA ARG A 54 -11.55 -6.49 -1.38
C ARG A 54 -11.40 -5.78 -0.04
N ALA A 55 -10.18 -5.37 0.32
CA ALA A 55 -9.93 -4.72 1.59
C ALA A 55 -10.56 -3.33 1.68
N LEU A 56 -10.67 -2.61 0.56
CA LEU A 56 -11.38 -1.34 0.48
C LEU A 56 -12.90 -1.51 0.33
N GLY A 57 -13.38 -2.74 0.10
CA GLY A 57 -14.81 -3.06 -0.03
C GLY A 57 -15.46 -2.52 -1.31
N ARG A 58 -14.67 -2.09 -2.30
CA ARG A 58 -15.18 -1.50 -3.56
C ARG A 58 -14.27 -1.78 -4.74
N LYS A 59 -14.85 -1.79 -5.94
CA LYS A 59 -14.08 -1.83 -7.19
C LYS A 59 -13.48 -0.44 -7.44
N ILE A 60 -12.16 -0.36 -7.41
CA ILE A 60 -11.41 0.84 -7.80
C ILE A 60 -10.38 0.52 -8.86
N SER A 61 -10.13 1.50 -9.72
CA SER A 61 -9.15 1.42 -10.79
C SER A 61 -7.73 1.48 -10.26
N VAL A 62 -6.77 0.92 -11.01
CA VAL A 62 -5.34 1.02 -10.71
C VAL A 62 -4.91 2.48 -10.53
N ALA A 63 -5.38 3.37 -11.41
CA ALA A 63 -5.11 4.81 -11.30
C ALA A 63 -5.59 5.42 -9.97
N GLN A 64 -6.73 4.98 -9.45
CA GLN A 64 -7.23 5.45 -8.15
C GLN A 64 -6.38 4.91 -7.00
N ILE A 65 -5.94 3.65 -7.07
CA ILE A 65 -5.02 3.08 -6.07
C ILE A 65 -3.69 3.84 -6.07
N LEU A 66 -3.14 4.13 -7.26
CA LEU A 66 -1.92 4.93 -7.39
C LEU A 66 -2.11 6.35 -6.86
N ASN A 67 -3.28 6.96 -7.05
CA ASN A 67 -3.57 8.28 -6.50
C ASN A 67 -3.59 8.27 -4.96
N LEU A 68 -4.21 7.26 -4.34
CA LEU A 68 -4.13 7.05 -2.89
C LEU A 68 -2.68 6.79 -2.45
N GLY A 69 -1.91 6.04 -3.26
CA GLY A 69 -0.49 5.81 -3.06
C GLY A 69 0.32 7.10 -3.04
N LYS A 70 0.04 8.06 -3.93
CA LYS A 70 0.69 9.38 -3.92
C LYS A 70 0.41 10.17 -2.66
N THR A 71 -0.81 10.09 -2.10
CA THR A 71 -1.11 10.70 -0.80
C THR A 71 -0.23 10.08 0.29
N LEU A 72 -0.17 8.74 0.35
CA LEU A 72 0.68 8.04 1.32
C LEU A 72 2.18 8.32 1.13
N GLU A 73 2.63 8.53 -0.10
CA GLU A 73 4.01 8.86 -0.41
C GLU A 73 4.34 10.30 0.01
N GLY A 74 3.43 11.25 -0.23
CA GLY A 74 3.56 12.64 0.22
C GLY A 74 3.62 12.77 1.75
N ASP A 75 2.93 11.89 2.47
CA ASP A 75 2.99 11.79 3.93
C ASP A 75 4.16 10.95 4.47
N GLY A 76 5.04 10.42 3.58
CA GLY A 76 6.20 9.63 3.98
C GLY A 76 5.86 8.26 4.57
N LEU A 77 4.69 7.71 4.25
CA LEU A 77 4.18 6.46 4.82
C LEU A 77 4.41 5.25 3.92
N ALA A 78 4.07 5.35 2.64
CA ALA A 78 4.24 4.25 1.69
C ALA A 78 4.38 4.77 0.26
N ALA A 79 5.28 4.17 -0.51
CA ALA A 79 5.38 4.38 -1.95
C ALA A 79 4.70 3.22 -2.69
N ILE A 80 3.89 3.52 -3.70
CA ILE A 80 3.19 2.50 -4.51
C ILE A 80 3.47 2.76 -5.99
N ARG A 81 3.81 1.72 -6.72
CA ARG A 81 4.13 1.77 -8.16
C ARG A 81 3.39 0.66 -8.90
N ALA A 82 2.98 0.96 -10.12
CA ALA A 82 2.50 -0.07 -11.03
C ALA A 82 3.68 -0.93 -11.51
N ALA A 83 3.43 -2.19 -11.83
CA ALA A 83 4.41 -3.06 -12.45
C ALA A 83 4.99 -2.42 -13.73
N PRO A 84 6.32 -2.30 -13.89
CA PRO A 84 6.91 -1.89 -15.16
C PRO A 84 6.63 -2.97 -16.20
N GLY A 85 5.91 -2.62 -17.27
CA GLY A 85 5.74 -3.48 -18.43
C GLY A 85 4.58 -4.46 -18.38
N HIS A 86 3.37 -4.05 -17.96
CA HIS A 86 2.17 -4.77 -18.44
C HIS A 86 1.76 -4.21 -19.81
N PRO A 87 2.15 -4.83 -20.94
CA PRO A 87 1.57 -4.46 -22.22
C PRO A 87 0.08 -4.80 -22.22
N PRO A 88 -0.76 -4.06 -22.97
CA PRO A 88 -2.14 -4.44 -23.26
C PRO A 88 -2.15 -5.61 -24.26
N SER A 89 -1.62 -6.77 -23.88
CA SER A 89 -1.56 -7.94 -24.75
C SER A 89 -2.64 -8.94 -24.36
N HIS A 90 -3.69 -8.95 -25.19
CA HIS A 90 -4.58 -10.09 -25.39
C HIS A 90 -3.79 -11.40 -25.39
N ARG A 91 -4.27 -12.39 -24.62
CA ARG A 91 -3.74 -13.76 -24.47
C ARG A 91 -2.45 -13.88 -23.64
N ARG A 92 -2.60 -14.09 -22.33
CA ARG A 92 -2.28 -15.36 -21.63
C ARG A 92 -2.45 -15.21 -20.11
N ALA A 93 -3.20 -16.15 -19.55
CA ALA A 93 -3.16 -16.63 -18.16
C ALA A 93 -3.33 -15.64 -17.00
N ARG A 94 -4.56 -15.57 -16.46
CA ARG A 94 -4.96 -15.77 -15.04
C ARG A 94 -4.15 -15.15 -13.88
N GLN A 95 -3.17 -14.28 -14.11
CA GLN A 95 -2.45 -13.63 -13.03
C GLN A 95 -3.13 -12.31 -12.69
N PRO A 96 -3.55 -12.11 -11.43
CA PRO A 96 -4.17 -10.85 -11.04
C PRO A 96 -3.13 -9.74 -11.17
N LEU A 97 -3.56 -8.60 -11.72
CA LEU A 97 -2.72 -7.41 -11.88
C LEU A 97 -2.13 -7.03 -10.51
N ARG A 98 -0.82 -6.76 -10.47
CA ARG A 98 -0.06 -6.52 -9.24
C ARG A 98 0.44 -5.08 -9.14
N LEU A 99 0.52 -4.60 -7.91
CA LEU A 99 1.13 -3.33 -7.54
C LEU A 99 2.36 -3.64 -6.68
N TYR A 100 3.42 -2.88 -6.91
CA TYR A 100 4.60 -2.91 -6.07
C TYR A 100 4.50 -1.79 -5.05
N TYR A 101 4.90 -2.06 -3.82
CA TYR A 101 4.84 -1.08 -2.75
C TYR A 101 6.01 -1.24 -1.79
N ARG A 102 6.32 -0.15 -1.09
CA ARG A 102 7.31 -0.10 -0.03
C ARG A 102 6.76 0.73 1.11
N ILE A 103 6.71 0.15 2.32
CA ILE A 103 6.42 0.92 3.53
C ILE A 103 7.66 1.76 3.85
N LEU A 104 7.47 3.08 3.90
CA LEU A 104 8.51 4.03 4.22
C LEU A 104 8.68 4.12 5.74
N ARG A 105 9.89 4.46 6.17
CA ARG A 105 10.18 4.77 7.57
C ARG A 105 10.05 6.29 7.70
N PRO A 106 9.06 6.82 8.45
CA PRO A 106 8.85 8.26 8.57
C PRO A 106 9.92 8.99 9.43
N ASP A 107 11.18 8.54 9.39
CA ASP A 107 12.33 9.06 10.16
C ASP A 107 13.69 8.66 9.52
N ALA A 108 13.73 8.41 8.21
CA ALA A 108 14.99 8.22 7.48
C ALA A 108 15.38 9.51 6.74
#